data_AF-A0A1X4HTF7-F1
#
_entry.id   AF-A0A1X4HTF7-F1
#
_cell.length_a   1.000
_cell.length_b   1.000
_cell.length_c   1.000
_cell.angle_alpha   90.00
_cell.angle_beta   90.00
_cell.angle_gamma   90.00
#
_symmetry.space_group_name_H-M   'P 1'
#
loop_
_entity.id
_entity.type
_entity.pdbx_description
1 polymer ?
#
loop_
_entity_poly.entity_id
_entity_poly.type
_entity_poly.pdbx_seq_one_letter_code
_entity_poly.pdbx_strand_id
1 'polypeptide(L)'
;MNPDTAPTATAEPQTATGRVPVRAATSADAEGIVRMRSAHVLSQPLGEEWIGRCADELAPRLSPAGDARAFIVDAPDGTMAACALGLVHPMLPAPAHPRGLVARVHVVATHPDFRRRGYARAVVTALLDHLADVEGVTLFEVHAGVEAQPLYRELGFTGSPALMRMTRLEPTTTVGTPDSRPAWLPPEQYAETVPKATAFACVYFTDEDDRPLQLHSVYSPAHPWQLAGGTMDHGERPFETAVRECREETGLTVAGPPRLLAAVYGLPGAQWPYSTIGMVFDGGRLTAAQIRGIILDPQEHDEVRVLPLAEWKALMPARDFARLSAVTEARRTGEAAYFGTWDWGNE
;
A
#
# COMPACT_ATOMS: atom_id res chain seq x y z
N MET A 1 -53.93 42.05 6.82
CA MET A 1 -53.56 42.19 8.25
C MET A 1 -53.86 40.84 8.89
N ASN A 2 -52.95 39.89 8.72
CA ASN A 2 -52.97 38.54 9.30
C ASN A 2 -51.67 38.42 10.09
N PRO A 3 -51.69 38.03 11.37
CA PRO A 3 -50.48 37.58 12.04
C PRO A 3 -50.38 36.05 11.94
N ASP A 4 -49.28 35.62 11.35
CA ASP A 4 -48.77 34.26 11.32
C ASP A 4 -48.50 33.74 12.74
N THR A 5 -49.08 32.59 13.09
CA THR A 5 -48.71 31.82 14.27
C THR A 5 -47.86 30.63 13.83
N ALA A 6 -46.54 30.80 13.88
CA ALA A 6 -45.59 29.70 13.74
C ALA A 6 -45.60 28.83 15.02
N PRO A 7 -45.52 27.49 14.92
CA PRO A 7 -45.36 26.65 16.08
C PRO A 7 -43.89 26.68 16.55
N THR A 8 -43.71 26.92 17.85
CA THR A 8 -42.45 26.85 18.58
C THR A 8 -41.84 25.45 18.45
N ALA A 9 -40.75 25.35 17.71
CA ALA A 9 -39.89 24.16 17.74
C ALA A 9 -39.25 24.06 19.13
N THR A 10 -39.64 23.05 19.89
CA THR A 10 -38.91 22.55 21.05
C THR A 10 -37.50 22.22 20.60
N ALA A 11 -36.53 23.03 21.04
CA ALA A 11 -35.12 22.75 20.87
C ALA A 11 -34.77 21.47 21.63
N GLU A 12 -34.57 20.38 20.89
CA GLU A 12 -33.85 19.22 21.40
C GLU A 12 -32.43 19.65 21.82
N PRO A 13 -31.89 19.13 22.92
CA PRO A 13 -30.53 19.46 23.33
C PRO A 13 -29.57 18.92 22.27
N GLN A 14 -28.92 19.83 21.55
CA GLN A 14 -27.77 19.51 20.71
C GLN A 14 -26.69 18.90 21.61
N THR A 15 -26.51 17.59 21.51
CA THR A 15 -25.45 16.86 22.21
C THR A 15 -24.10 17.36 21.73
N ALA A 16 -23.29 17.79 22.70
CA ALA A 16 -21.92 18.21 22.54
C ALA A 16 -21.09 17.19 21.74
N THR A 17 -20.16 17.71 20.95
CA THR A 17 -19.10 17.00 20.19
C THR A 17 -18.78 15.60 20.72
N GLY A 18 -19.34 14.58 20.06
CA GLY A 18 -19.37 13.19 20.52
C GLY A 18 -18.01 12.49 20.43
N ARG A 19 -17.32 12.39 21.57
CA ARG A 19 -16.14 11.52 21.72
C ARG A 19 -16.60 10.06 21.72
N VAL A 20 -15.97 9.21 20.91
CA VAL A 20 -16.25 7.76 20.88
C VAL A 20 -16.03 7.17 22.29
N PRO A 21 -17.00 6.45 22.87
CA PRO A 21 -16.90 5.93 24.24
C PRO A 21 -16.01 4.68 24.30
N VAL A 22 -14.71 4.89 24.38
CA VAL A 22 -13.72 3.80 24.51
C VAL A 22 -13.47 3.51 25.99
N ARG A 23 -13.49 2.21 26.38
CA ARG A 23 -13.09 1.75 27.72
C ARG A 23 -11.99 0.70 27.66
N ALA A 24 -11.21 0.57 28.73
CA ALA A 24 -10.30 -0.55 28.90
C ALA A 24 -11.09 -1.87 29.07
N ALA A 25 -10.59 -2.93 28.46
CA ALA A 25 -11.11 -4.28 28.61
C ALA A 25 -10.70 -4.86 29.98
N THR A 26 -11.54 -5.74 30.49
CA THR A 26 -11.31 -6.54 31.68
C THR A 26 -11.17 -8.01 31.31
N SER A 27 -10.79 -8.86 32.25
CA SER A 27 -10.76 -10.32 32.04
C SER A 27 -12.10 -10.90 31.57
N ALA A 28 -13.23 -10.27 31.91
CA ALA A 28 -14.56 -10.70 31.46
C ALA A 28 -14.81 -10.44 29.96
N ASP A 29 -14.06 -9.53 29.33
CA ASP A 29 -14.20 -9.19 27.91
C ASP A 29 -13.42 -10.15 26.99
N ALA A 30 -12.65 -11.10 27.55
CA ALA A 30 -11.75 -11.98 26.81
C ALA A 30 -12.47 -12.79 25.72
N GLU A 31 -13.60 -13.41 26.05
CA GLU A 31 -14.38 -14.20 25.09
C GLU A 31 -14.91 -13.31 23.95
N GLY A 32 -15.41 -12.11 24.26
CA GLY A 32 -15.88 -11.15 23.27
C GLY A 32 -14.78 -10.73 22.29
N ILE A 33 -13.57 -10.46 22.79
CA ILE A 33 -12.41 -10.13 21.96
C ILE A 33 -12.02 -11.30 21.04
N VAL A 34 -12.03 -12.54 21.56
CA VAL A 34 -11.74 -13.73 20.78
C VAL A 34 -12.79 -13.97 19.70
N ARG A 35 -14.08 -13.76 20.00
CA ARG A 35 -15.17 -13.84 19.02
C ARG A 35 -15.03 -12.79 17.92
N MET A 36 -14.69 -11.55 18.27
CA MET A 36 -14.41 -10.48 17.30
C MET A 36 -13.22 -10.83 16.40
N ARG A 37 -12.14 -11.36 16.97
CA ARG A 37 -10.97 -11.84 16.20
C ARG A 37 -11.36 -12.97 15.25
N SER A 38 -12.10 -13.96 15.74
CA SER A 38 -12.57 -15.12 14.98
C SER A 38 -13.40 -14.71 13.78
N ALA A 39 -14.37 -13.81 13.97
CA ALA A 39 -15.34 -13.44 12.94
C ALA A 39 -14.83 -12.39 11.93
N HIS A 40 -13.88 -11.53 12.32
CA HIS A 40 -13.55 -10.33 11.55
C HIS A 40 -12.08 -10.12 11.24
N VAL A 41 -11.18 -10.95 11.79
CA VAL A 41 -9.73 -10.82 11.58
C VAL A 41 -9.13 -12.08 10.95
N LEU A 42 -9.58 -13.26 11.36
CA LEU A 42 -9.08 -14.53 10.80
C LEU A 42 -9.71 -14.82 9.44
N SER A 43 -8.95 -15.51 8.59
CA SER A 43 -9.44 -15.99 7.28
C SER A 43 -10.54 -17.04 7.41
N GLN A 44 -10.55 -17.79 8.53
CA GLN A 44 -11.59 -18.75 8.87
C GLN A 44 -11.98 -18.60 10.34
N PRO A 45 -13.29 -18.62 10.66
CA PRO A 45 -13.75 -18.62 12.03
C PRO A 45 -13.26 -19.85 12.81
N LEU A 46 -12.95 -19.64 14.08
CA LEU A 46 -12.67 -20.70 15.04
C LEU A 46 -13.97 -21.40 15.46
N GLY A 47 -13.89 -22.71 15.71
CA GLY A 47 -14.95 -23.45 16.38
C GLY A 47 -15.06 -23.09 17.87
N GLU A 48 -16.21 -23.37 18.49
CA GLU A 48 -16.51 -22.99 19.88
C GLU A 48 -15.48 -23.50 20.90
N GLU A 49 -14.94 -24.71 20.72
CA GLU A 49 -13.87 -25.25 21.58
C GLU A 49 -12.62 -24.35 21.57
N TRP A 50 -12.19 -23.91 20.39
CA TRP A 50 -11.03 -23.02 20.24
C TRP A 50 -11.32 -21.61 20.75
N ILE A 51 -12.56 -21.13 20.63
CA ILE A 51 -12.97 -19.86 21.21
C ILE A 51 -12.84 -19.91 22.73
N GLY A 52 -13.39 -20.94 23.38
CA GLY A 52 -13.28 -21.12 24.83
C GLY A 52 -11.83 -21.21 25.30
N ARG A 53 -11.02 -22.04 24.63
CA ARG A 53 -9.59 -22.18 24.96
C ARG A 53 -8.81 -20.87 24.84
N CYS A 54 -9.05 -20.10 23.77
CA CYS A 54 -8.40 -18.80 23.59
C CYS A 54 -8.88 -17.77 24.62
N ALA A 55 -10.15 -17.81 25.01
CA ALA A 55 -10.70 -16.91 26.03
C ALA A 55 -10.10 -17.18 27.41
N ASP A 56 -10.00 -18.46 27.80
CA ASP A 56 -9.38 -18.89 29.05
C ASP A 56 -7.90 -18.48 29.13
N GLU A 57 -7.18 -18.49 27.99
CA GLU A 57 -5.79 -18.05 27.92
C GLU A 57 -5.66 -16.51 27.96
N LEU A 58 -6.59 -15.78 27.32
CA LEU A 58 -6.56 -14.32 27.24
C LEU A 58 -6.99 -13.66 28.55
N ALA A 59 -7.99 -14.20 29.26
CA ALA A 59 -8.55 -13.62 30.47
C ALA A 59 -7.52 -13.25 31.56
N PRO A 60 -6.58 -14.13 31.97
CA PRO A 60 -5.56 -13.77 32.96
C PRO A 60 -4.57 -12.72 32.44
N ARG A 61 -4.31 -12.69 31.13
CA ARG A 61 -3.38 -11.74 30.50
C ARG A 61 -3.93 -10.32 30.46
N LEU A 62 -5.25 -10.16 30.43
CA LEU A 62 -5.94 -8.86 30.52
C LEU A 62 -5.96 -8.28 31.94
N SER A 63 -5.51 -9.03 32.95
CA SER A 63 -5.37 -8.46 34.30
C SER A 63 -4.28 -7.37 34.33
N PRO A 64 -4.29 -6.45 35.32
CA PRO A 64 -3.27 -5.41 35.43
C PRO A 64 -1.82 -5.96 35.53
N ALA A 65 -1.66 -7.19 36.05
CA ALA A 65 -0.37 -7.85 36.14
C ALA A 65 -0.02 -8.69 34.88
N GLY A 66 -0.98 -8.88 33.98
CA GLY A 66 -0.79 -9.59 32.73
C GLY A 66 -0.14 -8.71 31.65
N ASP A 67 0.19 -9.33 30.53
CA ASP A 67 0.91 -8.73 29.41
C ASP A 67 -0.01 -8.29 28.25
N ALA A 68 -1.33 -8.36 28.42
CA ALA A 68 -2.30 -7.94 27.42
C ALA A 68 -2.99 -6.63 27.81
N ARG A 69 -3.12 -5.72 26.85
CA ARG A 69 -3.95 -4.51 26.96
C ARG A 69 -4.95 -4.49 25.84
N ALA A 70 -6.20 -4.25 26.17
CA ALA A 70 -7.25 -4.10 25.17
C ALA A 70 -8.18 -2.95 25.51
N PHE A 71 -8.72 -2.36 24.45
CA PHE A 71 -9.68 -1.27 24.51
C PHE A 71 -10.85 -1.60 23.61
N ILE A 72 -12.04 -1.27 24.08
CA ILE A 72 -13.28 -1.65 23.41
C ILE A 72 -14.26 -0.50 23.35
N VAL A 73 -15.16 -0.60 22.37
CA VAL A 73 -16.38 0.20 22.28
C VAL A 73 -17.55 -0.77 22.40
N ASP A 74 -18.39 -0.58 23.41
CA ASP A 74 -19.64 -1.34 23.55
C ASP A 74 -20.69 -0.78 22.58
N ALA A 75 -21.49 -1.68 22.01
CA ALA A 75 -22.69 -1.34 21.29
C ALA A 75 -23.84 -1.05 22.28
N PRO A 76 -24.89 -0.30 21.86
CA PRO A 76 -26.04 -0.01 22.72
C PRO A 76 -26.79 -1.23 23.24
N ASP A 77 -26.70 -2.36 22.53
CA ASP A 77 -27.31 -3.65 22.89
C ASP A 77 -26.43 -4.49 23.84
N GLY A 78 -25.28 -3.96 24.27
CA GLY A 78 -24.31 -4.64 25.13
C GLY A 78 -23.36 -5.59 24.39
N THR A 79 -23.44 -5.68 23.06
CA THR A 79 -22.45 -6.42 22.26
C THR A 79 -21.18 -5.59 22.04
N MET A 80 -20.12 -6.20 21.53
CA MET A 80 -18.86 -5.50 21.27
C MET A 80 -18.88 -4.87 19.87
N ALA A 81 -18.93 -3.54 19.79
CA ALA A 81 -18.92 -2.82 18.53
C ALA A 81 -17.52 -2.79 17.89
N ALA A 82 -16.47 -2.61 18.70
CA ALA A 82 -15.09 -2.64 18.24
C ALA A 82 -14.13 -3.02 19.37
N CYS A 83 -12.97 -3.55 19.02
CA CYS A 83 -11.88 -3.80 19.96
C CYS A 83 -10.50 -3.64 19.31
N ALA A 84 -9.52 -3.27 20.13
CA ALA A 84 -8.11 -3.43 19.85
C ALA A 84 -7.44 -4.20 20.99
N LEU A 85 -6.55 -5.15 20.66
CA LEU A 85 -5.76 -5.94 21.61
C LEU A 85 -4.28 -5.84 21.24
N GLY A 86 -3.46 -5.43 22.22
CA GLY A 86 -2.01 -5.46 22.17
C GLY A 86 -1.44 -6.44 23.19
N LEU A 87 -0.37 -7.15 22.83
CA LEU A 87 0.41 -7.98 23.73
C LEU A 87 1.81 -7.38 23.88
N VAL A 88 2.25 -7.21 25.11
CA VAL A 88 3.55 -6.65 25.47
C VAL A 88 4.53 -7.80 25.69
N HIS A 89 5.70 -7.74 25.06
CA HIS A 89 6.72 -8.77 25.18
C HIS A 89 8.09 -8.16 25.47
N PRO A 90 8.93 -8.82 26.29
CA PRO A 90 10.29 -8.39 26.52
C PRO A 90 11.18 -8.63 25.30
N MET A 91 12.12 -7.72 25.09
CA MET A 91 13.18 -7.72 24.08
C MET A 91 14.47 -7.16 24.70
N LEU A 92 15.61 -7.39 24.06
CA LEU A 92 16.85 -6.70 24.44
C LEU A 92 16.69 -5.17 24.29
N PRO A 93 17.11 -4.37 25.29
CA PRO A 93 17.13 -2.92 25.17
C PRO A 93 17.99 -2.43 24.02
N ALA A 94 17.55 -1.34 23.38
CA ALA A 94 18.34 -0.59 22.39
C ALA A 94 17.94 0.89 22.44
N PRO A 95 18.68 1.81 21.80
CA PRO A 95 18.36 3.23 21.83
C PRO A 95 16.92 3.57 21.40
N ALA A 96 16.36 2.86 20.43
CA ALA A 96 14.98 3.06 19.97
C ALA A 96 13.91 2.51 20.94
N HIS A 97 14.28 1.59 21.83
CA HIS A 97 13.41 0.95 22.81
C HIS A 97 14.19 0.65 24.10
N PRO A 98 14.45 1.70 24.92
CA PRO A 98 15.36 1.62 26.05
C PRO A 98 14.86 0.73 27.19
N ARG A 99 13.54 0.51 27.28
CA ARG A 99 12.94 -0.41 28.24
C ARG A 99 13.03 -1.88 27.82
N GLY A 100 13.44 -2.18 26.58
CA GLY A 100 13.43 -3.54 26.06
C GLY A 100 12.02 -4.13 26.00
N LEU A 101 11.04 -3.32 25.61
CA LEU A 101 9.65 -3.74 25.46
C LEU A 101 9.18 -3.48 24.03
N VAL A 102 8.44 -4.45 23.49
CA VAL A 102 7.70 -4.31 22.23
C VAL A 102 6.24 -4.66 22.48
N ALA A 103 5.33 -3.87 21.93
CA ALA A 103 3.91 -4.22 21.91
C ALA A 103 3.49 -4.60 20.50
N ARG A 104 2.98 -5.82 20.34
CA ARG A 104 2.37 -6.26 19.09
C ARG A 104 0.87 -6.08 19.15
N VAL A 105 0.29 -5.42 18.15
CA VAL A 105 -1.16 -5.32 17.96
C VAL A 105 -1.63 -6.64 17.34
N HIS A 106 -2.43 -7.39 18.10
CA HIS A 106 -2.90 -8.73 17.75
C HIS A 106 -4.31 -8.76 17.16
N VAL A 107 -5.19 -7.86 17.60
CA VAL A 107 -6.56 -7.78 17.13
C VAL A 107 -6.92 -6.32 16.95
N VAL A 108 -7.47 -5.98 15.80
CA VAL A 108 -8.26 -4.76 15.60
C VAL A 108 -9.47 -5.16 14.80
N ALA A 109 -10.65 -5.05 15.42
CA ALA A 109 -11.89 -5.49 14.81
C ALA A 109 -12.99 -4.47 15.04
N THR A 110 -13.86 -4.31 14.05
CA THR A 110 -15.08 -3.50 14.15
C THR A 110 -16.21 -4.30 13.53
N HIS A 111 -17.28 -4.48 14.30
CA HIS A 111 -18.45 -5.21 13.88
C HIS A 111 -19.07 -4.50 12.66
N PRO A 112 -19.51 -5.21 11.61
CA PRO A 112 -19.96 -4.62 10.35
C PRO A 112 -20.95 -3.46 10.50
N ASP A 113 -21.93 -3.58 11.40
CA ASP A 113 -22.98 -2.59 11.63
C ASP A 113 -22.49 -1.25 12.25
N PHE A 114 -21.26 -1.26 12.78
CA PHE A 114 -20.63 -0.13 13.44
C PHE A 114 -19.42 0.42 12.67
N ARG A 115 -19.16 -0.06 11.45
CA ARG A 115 -18.10 0.45 10.58
C ARG A 115 -18.34 1.90 10.16
N ARG A 116 -17.27 2.57 9.72
CA ARG A 116 -17.26 3.98 9.26
C ARG A 116 -17.72 5.01 10.31
N ARG A 117 -17.65 4.65 11.60
CA ARG A 117 -17.92 5.54 12.75
C ARG A 117 -16.66 6.00 13.49
N GLY A 118 -15.48 5.70 12.93
CA GLY A 118 -14.18 6.01 13.56
C GLY A 118 -13.78 5.09 14.72
N TYR A 119 -14.54 4.02 15.00
CA TYR A 119 -14.30 3.16 16.17
C TYR A 119 -12.95 2.45 16.12
N ALA A 120 -12.54 1.91 14.98
CA ALA A 120 -11.23 1.29 14.80
C ALA A 120 -10.08 2.24 15.18
N ARG A 121 -10.12 3.49 14.67
CA ARG A 121 -9.14 4.52 15.04
C ARG A 121 -9.18 4.80 16.54
N ALA A 122 -10.37 4.95 17.12
CA ALA A 122 -10.52 5.26 18.54
C ALA A 122 -9.92 4.16 19.45
N VAL A 123 -10.20 2.88 19.20
CA VAL A 123 -9.66 1.78 20.03
C VAL A 123 -8.16 1.58 19.84
N VAL A 124 -7.63 1.75 18.61
CA VAL A 124 -6.20 1.61 18.35
C VAL A 124 -5.41 2.77 18.96
N THR A 125 -5.88 4.01 18.81
CA THR A 125 -5.25 5.18 19.45
C THR A 125 -5.24 5.01 20.96
N ALA A 126 -6.36 4.63 21.59
CA ALA A 126 -6.40 4.38 23.03
C ALA A 126 -5.41 3.30 23.48
N LEU A 127 -5.25 2.23 22.69
CA LEU A 127 -4.28 1.17 22.95
C LEU A 127 -2.84 1.68 22.88
N LEU A 128 -2.48 2.39 21.81
CA LEU A 128 -1.13 2.90 21.60
C LEU A 128 -0.75 3.95 22.65
N ASP A 129 -1.66 4.90 22.93
CA ASP A 129 -1.47 5.94 23.93
C ASP A 129 -1.26 5.31 25.32
N HIS A 130 -2.07 4.32 25.70
CA HIS A 130 -1.90 3.64 26.98
C HIS A 130 -0.55 2.93 27.08
N LEU A 131 -0.16 2.18 26.05
CA LEU A 131 1.11 1.45 26.04
C LEU A 131 2.33 2.38 26.05
N ALA A 132 2.24 3.52 25.37
CA ALA A 132 3.30 4.52 25.34
C ALA A 132 3.38 5.29 26.68
N ASP A 133 2.27 5.87 27.12
CA ASP A 133 2.26 6.84 28.22
C ASP A 133 2.29 6.17 29.60
N VAL A 134 1.65 5.00 29.74
CA VAL A 134 1.55 4.29 31.02
C VAL A 134 2.64 3.22 31.15
N GLU A 135 2.91 2.47 30.08
CA GLU A 135 3.87 1.35 30.13
C GLU A 135 5.24 1.67 29.55
N GLY A 136 5.38 2.83 28.89
CA GLY A 136 6.66 3.27 28.35
C GLY A 136 7.16 2.43 27.18
N VAL A 137 6.26 1.79 26.44
CA VAL A 137 6.56 1.07 25.20
C VAL A 137 6.83 2.08 24.10
N THR A 138 7.93 1.91 23.36
CA THR A 138 8.29 2.79 22.24
C THR A 138 8.40 2.04 20.90
N LEU A 139 8.35 0.71 20.92
CA LEU A 139 8.32 -0.12 19.72
C LEU A 139 6.97 -0.81 19.59
N PHE A 140 6.31 -0.59 18.45
CA PHE A 140 5.01 -1.16 18.12
C PHE A 140 5.08 -1.97 16.84
N GLU A 141 4.47 -3.14 16.85
CA GLU A 141 4.39 -4.02 15.68
C GLU A 141 2.92 -4.31 15.34
N VAL A 142 2.58 -4.35 14.07
CA VAL A 142 1.26 -4.80 13.61
C VAL A 142 1.39 -5.59 12.32
N HIS A 143 0.61 -6.67 12.22
CA HIS A 143 0.39 -7.34 10.95
C HIS A 143 -0.96 -6.90 10.41
N ALA A 144 -0.94 -6.04 9.39
CA ALA A 144 -2.13 -5.43 8.82
C ALA A 144 -2.40 -5.96 7.40
N GLY A 145 -3.65 -6.36 7.13
CA GLY A 145 -4.13 -6.57 5.77
C GLY A 145 -4.15 -5.26 4.97
N VAL A 146 -4.14 -5.36 3.64
CA VAL A 146 -4.03 -4.22 2.70
C VAL A 146 -5.04 -3.11 3.01
N GLU A 147 -6.30 -3.47 3.29
CA GLU A 147 -7.37 -2.51 3.58
C GLU A 147 -7.14 -1.68 4.85
N ALA A 148 -6.39 -2.20 5.82
CA ALA A 148 -6.15 -1.53 7.11
C ALA A 148 -4.87 -0.68 7.11
N GLN A 149 -3.99 -0.83 6.10
CA GLN A 149 -2.72 -0.11 6.04
C GLN A 149 -2.84 1.43 6.08
N PRO A 150 -3.83 2.07 5.41
CA PRO A 150 -3.96 3.54 5.48
C PRO A 150 -4.12 4.06 6.91
N LEU A 151 -4.94 3.38 7.73
CA LEU A 151 -5.12 3.75 9.14
C LEU A 151 -3.81 3.67 9.92
N TYR A 152 -3.03 2.60 9.76
CA TYR A 152 -1.77 2.45 10.48
C TYR A 152 -0.70 3.45 10.00
N ARG A 153 -0.65 3.78 8.71
CA ARG A 153 0.26 4.82 8.20
C ARG A 153 -0.04 6.19 8.80
N GLU A 154 -1.31 6.57 8.91
CA GLU A 154 -1.71 7.81 9.59
C GLU A 154 -1.31 7.85 11.07
N LEU A 155 -1.22 6.68 11.71
CA LEU A 155 -0.77 6.52 13.10
C LEU A 155 0.76 6.41 13.22
N GLY A 156 1.51 6.58 12.11
CA GLY A 156 2.97 6.59 12.10
C GLY A 156 3.63 5.23 11.89
N PHE A 157 2.88 4.16 11.59
CA PHE A 157 3.48 2.88 11.23
C PHE A 157 4.07 2.94 9.82
N THR A 158 5.28 2.40 9.69
CA THR A 158 5.97 2.19 8.42
C THR A 158 6.03 0.71 8.07
N GLY A 159 5.89 0.35 6.79
CA GLY A 159 6.04 -1.03 6.35
C GLY A 159 7.47 -1.55 6.54
N SER A 160 7.61 -2.85 6.81
CA SER A 160 8.90 -3.54 6.85
C SER A 160 8.84 -4.82 6.00
N PRO A 161 9.71 -4.96 4.98
CA PRO A 161 9.77 -6.17 4.16
C PRO A 161 10.47 -7.34 4.87
N ALA A 162 10.94 -7.17 6.11
CA ALA A 162 11.89 -8.09 6.76
C ALA A 162 11.25 -9.20 7.61
N LEU A 163 9.92 -9.28 7.73
CA LEU A 163 9.27 -10.29 8.59
C LEU A 163 9.24 -11.67 7.90
N MET A 164 10.02 -12.61 8.41
CA MET A 164 9.94 -14.03 8.02
C MET A 164 9.17 -14.83 9.08
N ARG A 165 8.28 -15.73 8.66
CA ARG A 165 7.49 -16.58 9.55
C ARG A 165 7.60 -18.04 9.14
N MET A 166 7.72 -18.93 10.14
CA MET A 166 7.62 -20.38 9.98
C MET A 166 6.71 -20.94 11.07
N THR A 167 5.85 -21.89 10.72
CA THR A 167 5.08 -22.69 11.69
C THR A 167 5.58 -24.12 11.61
N ARG A 168 6.15 -24.65 12.69
CA ARG A 168 6.49 -26.08 12.79
C ARG A 168 5.34 -26.79 13.49
N LEU A 169 4.62 -27.60 12.73
CA LEU A 169 3.67 -28.56 13.31
C LEU A 169 4.46 -29.84 13.57
N GLU A 170 4.37 -30.40 14.77
CA GLU A 170 4.80 -31.79 14.93
C GLU A 170 3.87 -32.65 14.08
N PRO A 171 4.41 -33.59 13.27
CA PRO A 171 3.58 -34.50 12.52
C PRO A 171 2.77 -35.32 13.52
N THR A 172 1.49 -34.98 13.67
CA THR A 172 0.55 -35.88 14.32
C THR A 172 0.55 -37.14 13.47
N THR A 173 0.87 -38.29 14.06
CA THR A 173 0.86 -39.60 13.41
C THR A 173 -0.57 -39.97 13.04
N THR A 174 -1.11 -39.34 12.00
CA THR A 174 -2.30 -39.81 11.29
C THR A 174 -1.86 -40.75 10.20
N VAL A 175 -2.02 -42.06 10.46
CA VAL A 175 -2.01 -43.10 9.43
C VAL A 175 -3.21 -42.82 8.52
N GLY A 176 -2.95 -42.24 7.35
CA GLY A 176 -3.95 -41.90 6.35
C GLY A 176 -3.28 -41.69 4.99
N THR A 177 -3.78 -42.41 4.00
CA THR A 177 -3.32 -42.62 2.61
C THR A 177 -2.70 -41.40 1.91
N PRO A 178 -1.57 -41.54 1.17
CA PRO A 178 -1.01 -40.42 0.40
C PRO A 178 -1.78 -40.27 -0.92
N ASP A 179 -2.69 -39.30 -0.99
CA ASP A 179 -3.02 -38.65 -2.26
C ASP A 179 -2.25 -37.31 -2.30
N SER A 180 -0.94 -37.41 -2.57
CA SER A 180 -0.03 -36.27 -2.54
C SER A 180 -0.02 -35.54 -3.88
N ARG A 181 -1.00 -34.66 -4.09
CA ARG A 181 -0.74 -33.44 -4.86
C ARG A 181 -0.12 -32.42 -3.91
N PRO A 182 0.92 -31.68 -4.31
CA PRO A 182 1.47 -30.63 -3.44
C PRO A 182 0.33 -29.68 -3.06
N ALA A 183 0.11 -29.52 -1.76
CA ALA A 183 -0.84 -28.55 -1.25
C ALA A 183 -0.39 -27.18 -1.73
N TRP A 184 -1.18 -26.55 -2.61
CA TRP A 184 -0.93 -25.18 -3.06
C TRP A 184 -0.86 -24.28 -1.83
N LEU A 185 0.21 -23.49 -1.73
CA LEU A 185 0.29 -22.43 -0.72
C LEU A 185 -0.90 -21.47 -0.93
N PRO A 186 -1.51 -20.92 0.15
CA PRO A 186 -2.44 -19.80 0.01
C PRO A 186 -1.81 -18.69 -0.86
N PRO A 187 -2.57 -18.00 -1.72
CA PRO A 187 -2.03 -17.05 -2.69
C PRO A 187 -1.12 -15.99 -2.07
N GLU A 188 -1.42 -15.50 -0.87
CA GLU A 188 -0.63 -14.51 -0.16
C GLU A 188 0.73 -15.07 0.27
N GLN A 189 0.76 -16.33 0.72
CA GLN A 189 2.01 -17.00 1.09
C GLN A 189 2.86 -17.31 -0.14
N TYR A 190 2.23 -17.75 -1.23
CA TYR A 190 2.93 -17.94 -2.50
C TYR A 190 3.50 -16.62 -3.03
N ALA A 191 2.72 -15.54 -2.98
CA ALA A 191 3.14 -14.22 -3.43
C ALA A 191 4.42 -13.76 -2.72
N GLU A 192 4.58 -14.04 -1.42
CA GLU A 192 5.80 -13.73 -0.68
C GLU A 192 7.03 -14.55 -1.10
N THR A 193 6.84 -15.70 -1.76
CA THR A 193 7.96 -16.53 -2.26
C THR A 193 8.44 -16.14 -3.65
N VAL A 194 7.68 -15.34 -4.40
CA VAL A 194 8.02 -14.98 -5.78
C VAL A 194 8.74 -13.62 -5.84
N PRO A 195 9.58 -13.39 -6.87
CA PRO A 195 10.26 -12.12 -7.07
C PRO A 195 9.29 -10.93 -7.06
N LYS A 196 9.67 -9.86 -6.37
CA LYS A 196 8.96 -8.59 -6.38
C LYS A 196 9.65 -7.65 -7.37
N ALA A 197 8.85 -6.85 -8.08
CA ALA A 197 9.34 -5.84 -9.00
C ALA A 197 8.61 -4.51 -8.77
N THR A 198 9.35 -3.40 -8.88
CA THR A 198 8.75 -2.08 -9.08
C THR A 198 8.29 -1.97 -10.53
N ALA A 199 7.25 -1.19 -10.77
CA ALA A 199 6.71 -1.02 -12.11
C ALA A 199 6.59 0.46 -12.48
N PHE A 200 6.84 0.79 -13.74
CA PHE A 200 6.67 2.12 -14.30
C PHE A 200 5.98 2.03 -15.67
N ALA A 201 5.40 3.13 -16.13
CA ALA A 201 4.85 3.18 -17.47
C ALA A 201 5.00 4.56 -18.10
N CYS A 202 5.28 4.58 -19.40
CA CYS A 202 5.53 5.80 -20.14
C CYS A 202 4.73 5.87 -21.44
N VAL A 203 4.64 7.08 -21.97
CA VAL A 203 4.05 7.40 -23.26
C VAL A 203 5.12 7.94 -24.20
N TYR A 204 5.15 7.41 -25.41
CA TYR A 204 6.03 7.85 -26.49
C TYR A 204 5.25 8.67 -27.51
N PHE A 205 5.68 9.91 -27.75
CA PHE A 205 5.10 10.80 -28.76
C PHE A 205 6.10 11.11 -29.87
N THR A 206 5.57 11.40 -31.06
CA THR A 206 6.35 12.00 -32.15
C THR A 206 5.74 13.32 -32.62
N ASP A 207 6.52 14.16 -33.29
CA ASP A 207 5.98 15.24 -34.12
C ASP A 207 5.43 14.74 -35.46
N GLU A 208 5.01 15.69 -36.29
CA GLU A 208 4.50 15.48 -37.65
C GLU A 208 5.54 14.89 -38.62
N ASP A 209 6.83 14.91 -38.28
CA ASP A 209 7.93 14.33 -39.04
C ASP A 209 8.46 13.01 -38.44
N ASP A 210 7.70 12.38 -37.53
CA ASP A 210 8.07 11.15 -36.81
C ASP A 210 9.32 11.28 -35.91
N ARG A 211 9.65 12.50 -35.48
CA ARG A 211 10.75 12.75 -34.56
C ARG A 211 10.32 12.51 -33.10
N PRO A 212 11.07 11.74 -32.31
CA PRO A 212 10.76 11.50 -30.90
C PRO A 212 10.80 12.77 -30.04
N LEU A 213 9.80 12.89 -29.16
CA LEU A 213 9.73 13.89 -28.10
C LEU A 213 10.34 13.34 -26.80
N GLN A 214 11.19 14.12 -26.14
CA GLN A 214 11.71 13.81 -24.80
C GLN A 214 11.57 15.03 -23.88
N LEU A 215 11.43 14.76 -22.59
CA LEU A 215 11.42 15.73 -21.50
C LEU A 215 12.77 15.72 -20.78
N HIS A 216 13.33 16.89 -20.47
CA HIS A 216 14.56 16.99 -19.70
C HIS A 216 14.25 16.87 -18.21
N SER A 217 14.95 16.01 -17.47
CA SER A 217 14.75 15.81 -16.04
C SER A 217 15.60 16.78 -15.21
N VAL A 218 15.00 17.43 -14.21
CA VAL A 218 15.72 18.35 -13.30
C VAL A 218 16.43 17.64 -12.14
N TYR A 219 16.13 16.36 -11.90
CA TYR A 219 16.66 15.58 -10.77
C TYR A 219 17.52 14.39 -11.18
N SER A 220 17.53 14.00 -12.46
CA SER A 220 18.27 12.83 -12.97
C SER A 220 19.43 13.21 -13.89
N PRO A 221 20.60 13.62 -13.35
CA PRO A 221 21.75 13.96 -14.19
C PRO A 221 22.30 12.74 -14.96
N ALA A 222 22.06 11.53 -14.47
CA ALA A 222 22.48 10.30 -15.14
C ALA A 222 21.55 9.91 -16.32
N HIS A 223 20.26 10.24 -16.23
CA HIS A 223 19.25 9.97 -17.27
C HIS A 223 18.50 11.27 -17.61
N PRO A 224 19.19 12.23 -18.26
CA PRO A 224 18.70 13.60 -18.39
C PRO A 224 17.50 13.76 -19.31
N TRP A 225 17.25 12.81 -20.22
CA TRP A 225 16.13 12.87 -21.17
C TRP A 225 15.23 11.65 -21.04
N GLN A 226 13.95 11.88 -20.81
CA GLN A 226 12.98 10.86 -20.42
C GLN A 226 11.70 10.94 -21.26
N LEU A 227 11.01 9.82 -21.38
CA LEU A 227 9.65 9.79 -21.92
C LEU A 227 8.71 10.32 -20.86
N ALA A 228 7.53 10.84 -21.26
CA ALA A 228 6.52 11.21 -20.29
C ALA A 228 6.03 9.96 -19.55
N GLY A 229 6.14 9.90 -18.23
CA GLY A 229 5.81 8.70 -17.48
C GLY A 229 6.60 8.50 -16.18
N GLY A 230 5.97 7.78 -15.27
CA GLY A 230 6.47 7.59 -13.92
C GLY A 230 6.12 6.23 -13.33
N THR A 231 6.19 6.17 -12.00
CA THR A 231 6.04 4.94 -11.22
C THR A 231 4.56 4.57 -11.10
N MET A 232 4.25 3.28 -11.16
CA MET A 232 2.89 2.80 -10.98
C MET A 232 2.41 2.94 -9.53
N ASP A 233 1.22 3.50 -9.35
CA ASP A 233 0.53 3.50 -8.07
C ASP A 233 -0.17 2.15 -7.81
N HIS A 234 -0.45 1.89 -6.53
CA HIS A 234 -1.15 0.68 -6.13
C HIS A 234 -2.55 0.61 -6.76
N GLY A 235 -2.81 -0.47 -7.50
CA GLY A 235 -4.11 -0.75 -8.11
C GLY A 235 -4.28 -0.18 -9.52
N GLU A 236 -3.31 0.58 -10.04
CA GLU A 236 -3.32 1.03 -11.43
C GLU A 236 -2.89 -0.08 -12.40
N ARG A 237 -3.46 -0.03 -13.61
CA ARG A 237 -2.94 -0.77 -14.76
C ARG A 237 -1.82 0.06 -15.42
N PRO A 238 -0.83 -0.56 -16.09
CA PRO A 238 0.29 0.18 -16.69
C PRO A 238 -0.14 1.31 -17.64
N PHE A 239 -1.20 1.12 -18.42
CA PHE A 239 -1.70 2.18 -19.29
C PHE A 239 -2.36 3.33 -18.52
N GLU A 240 -3.04 3.05 -17.40
CA GLU A 240 -3.64 4.09 -16.55
C GLU A 240 -2.55 4.96 -15.93
N THR A 241 -1.47 4.35 -15.44
CA THR A 241 -0.26 5.05 -14.98
C THR A 241 0.32 5.92 -16.08
N ALA A 242 0.57 5.38 -17.27
CA ALA A 242 1.15 6.15 -18.38
C ALA A 242 0.29 7.37 -18.76
N VAL A 243 -1.04 7.24 -18.73
CA VAL A 243 -1.97 8.35 -19.01
C VAL A 243 -1.97 9.39 -17.90
N ARG A 244 -1.99 8.96 -16.63
CA ARG A 244 -1.93 9.86 -15.47
C ARG A 244 -0.65 10.69 -15.49
N GLU A 245 0.50 10.02 -15.52
CA GLU A 245 1.81 10.65 -15.50
C GLU A 245 2.00 11.60 -16.69
N CYS A 246 1.61 11.17 -17.91
CA CYS A 246 1.65 12.04 -19.09
C CYS A 246 0.84 13.33 -18.90
N ARG A 247 -0.35 13.23 -18.30
CA ARG A 247 -1.18 14.40 -18.01
C ARG A 247 -0.56 15.30 -16.95
N GLU A 248 0.03 14.73 -15.91
CA GLU A 248 0.66 15.45 -14.80
C GLU A 248 1.92 16.18 -15.27
N GLU A 249 2.80 15.49 -16.00
CA GLU A 249 4.09 16.02 -16.45
C GLU A 249 4.01 16.97 -17.65
N THR A 250 2.98 16.85 -18.50
CA THR A 250 2.93 17.58 -19.80
C THR A 250 1.62 18.29 -20.11
N GLY A 251 0.55 17.97 -19.38
CA GLY A 251 -0.82 18.40 -19.70
C GLY A 251 -1.44 17.71 -20.93
N LEU A 252 -0.72 16.82 -21.61
CA LEU A 252 -1.24 16.08 -22.77
C LEU A 252 -2.23 15.00 -22.33
N THR A 253 -3.11 14.62 -23.25
CA THR A 253 -4.04 13.49 -23.05
C THR A 253 -3.80 12.46 -24.15
N VAL A 254 -3.63 11.20 -23.75
CA VAL A 254 -3.54 10.07 -24.68
C VAL A 254 -4.95 9.62 -25.04
N ALA A 255 -5.23 9.50 -26.34
CA ALA A 255 -6.53 9.08 -26.85
C ALA A 255 -6.46 7.66 -27.44
N GLY A 256 -7.57 6.92 -27.31
CA GLY A 256 -7.72 5.60 -27.93
C GLY A 256 -7.25 4.42 -27.06
N PRO A 257 -7.31 3.19 -27.60
CA PRO A 257 -6.90 2.00 -26.88
C PRO A 257 -5.37 1.94 -26.70
N PRO A 258 -4.87 1.25 -25.64
CA PRO A 258 -3.44 1.09 -25.42
C PRO A 258 -2.78 0.35 -26.58
N ARG A 259 -1.70 0.93 -27.12
CA ARG A 259 -0.80 0.28 -28.06
C ARG A 259 0.59 0.18 -27.44
N LEU A 260 1.01 -1.03 -27.08
CA LEU A 260 2.33 -1.28 -26.48
C LEU A 260 3.43 -1.16 -27.54
N LEU A 261 4.46 -0.37 -27.26
CA LEU A 261 5.66 -0.24 -28.08
C LEU A 261 6.86 -0.97 -27.49
N ALA A 262 6.99 -1.01 -26.16
CA ALA A 262 8.06 -1.78 -25.53
C ALA A 262 7.68 -2.31 -24.15
N ALA A 263 8.18 -3.49 -23.82
CA ALA A 263 8.31 -3.99 -22.46
C ALA A 263 9.77 -3.86 -22.02
N VAL A 264 9.99 -3.26 -20.86
CA VAL A 264 11.30 -3.04 -20.26
C VAL A 264 11.45 -3.94 -19.04
N TYR A 265 12.60 -4.58 -18.88
CA TYR A 265 12.93 -5.33 -17.68
C TYR A 265 14.36 -5.01 -17.24
N GLY A 266 14.51 -4.75 -15.95
CA GLY A 266 15.77 -4.44 -15.30
C GLY A 266 16.00 -5.30 -14.08
N LEU A 267 17.22 -5.80 -13.90
CA LEU A 267 17.63 -6.52 -12.70
C LEU A 267 17.89 -5.56 -11.53
N PRO A 268 17.68 -6.02 -10.28
CA PRO A 268 18.06 -5.26 -9.10
C PRO A 268 19.57 -5.02 -9.08
N GLY A 269 19.99 -3.92 -8.45
CA GLY A 269 21.39 -3.54 -8.31
C GLY A 269 21.65 -2.81 -7.00
N ALA A 270 22.89 -2.37 -6.78
CA ALA A 270 23.29 -1.72 -5.53
C ALA A 270 22.49 -0.44 -5.25
N GLN A 271 22.01 0.23 -6.29
CA GLN A 271 21.21 1.46 -6.19
C GLN A 271 19.70 1.20 -6.06
N TRP A 272 19.23 0.01 -6.47
CA TRP A 272 17.80 -0.33 -6.47
C TRP A 272 17.55 -1.81 -6.15
N PRO A 273 16.89 -2.15 -5.02
CA PRO A 273 16.88 -3.51 -4.48
C PRO A 273 15.90 -4.48 -5.16
N TYR A 274 15.01 -3.98 -6.03
CA TYR A 274 14.00 -4.78 -6.72
C TYR A 274 14.24 -4.80 -8.23
N SER A 275 13.77 -5.84 -8.90
CA SER A 275 13.65 -5.79 -10.37
C SER A 275 12.74 -4.63 -10.77
N THR A 276 12.90 -4.12 -11.98
CA THR A 276 12.03 -3.07 -12.53
C THR A 276 11.37 -3.56 -13.80
N ILE A 277 10.06 -3.37 -13.91
CA ILE A 277 9.27 -3.67 -15.10
C ILE A 277 8.73 -2.34 -15.65
N GLY A 278 8.87 -2.12 -16.96
CA GLY A 278 8.36 -0.94 -17.63
C GLY A 278 7.48 -1.28 -18.81
N MET A 279 6.46 -0.47 -19.08
CA MET A 279 5.71 -0.51 -20.33
C MET A 279 5.72 0.85 -21.02
N VAL A 280 6.02 0.87 -22.31
CA VAL A 280 5.97 2.09 -23.12
C VAL A 280 4.83 2.00 -24.12
N PHE A 281 3.93 2.97 -24.10
CA PHE A 281 2.75 3.03 -24.96
C PHE A 281 2.88 4.11 -26.04
N ASP A 282 2.24 3.90 -27.18
CA ASP A 282 2.16 4.90 -28.25
C ASP A 282 1.18 6.02 -27.85
N GLY A 283 1.70 7.24 -27.71
CA GLY A 283 0.91 8.45 -27.49
C GLY A 283 0.40 9.08 -28.78
N GLY A 284 0.89 8.62 -29.93
CA GLY A 284 0.51 9.14 -31.24
C GLY A 284 1.40 10.28 -31.73
N ARG A 285 0.87 11.02 -32.70
CA ARG A 285 1.55 12.11 -33.41
C ARG A 285 0.99 13.44 -32.92
N LEU A 286 1.87 14.33 -32.47
CA LEU A 286 1.53 15.66 -31.99
C LEU A 286 1.77 16.70 -33.08
N THR A 287 0.82 17.61 -33.25
CA THR A 287 0.99 18.80 -34.09
C THR A 287 1.96 19.79 -33.43
N ALA A 288 2.56 20.68 -34.24
CA ALA A 288 3.39 21.76 -33.71
C ALA A 288 2.65 22.66 -32.69
N ALA A 289 1.32 22.79 -32.80
CA ALA A 289 0.49 23.53 -31.85
C ALA A 289 0.36 22.81 -30.51
N GLN A 290 0.17 21.48 -30.52
CA GLN A 290 0.13 20.67 -29.29
C GLN A 290 1.48 20.68 -28.58
N ILE A 291 2.59 20.55 -29.30
CA ILE A 291 3.94 20.58 -28.72
C ILE A 291 4.21 21.93 -28.03
N ARG A 292 3.86 23.06 -28.67
CA ARG A 292 3.98 24.39 -28.05
C ARG A 292 3.06 24.60 -26.85
N GLY A 293 1.98 23.81 -26.74
CA GLY A 293 1.02 23.88 -25.66
C GLY A 293 1.36 22.98 -24.46
N ILE A 294 2.47 22.24 -24.50
CA ILE A 294 2.91 21.41 -23.37
C ILE A 294 3.22 22.32 -22.18
N ILE A 295 2.68 21.94 -21.02
CA ILE A 295 2.94 22.60 -19.74
C ILE A 295 3.68 21.59 -18.89
N LEU A 296 4.95 21.86 -18.61
CA LEU A 296 5.78 20.98 -17.79
C LEU A 296 5.50 21.16 -16.31
N ASP A 297 5.53 20.06 -15.56
CA ASP A 297 5.70 20.14 -14.10
C ASP A 297 7.14 20.58 -13.79
N PRO A 298 7.35 21.79 -13.23
CA PRO A 298 8.68 22.32 -12.95
C PRO A 298 9.43 21.55 -11.85
N GLN A 299 8.77 20.68 -11.09
CA GLN A 299 9.44 19.81 -10.12
C GLN A 299 10.15 18.62 -10.79
N GLU A 300 9.73 18.26 -12.00
CA GLU A 300 10.23 17.08 -12.71
C GLU A 300 11.00 17.44 -13.98
N HIS A 301 10.50 18.44 -14.73
CA HIS A 301 11.00 18.78 -16.04
C HIS A 301 11.07 20.29 -16.29
N ASP A 302 12.13 20.74 -16.96
CA ASP A 302 12.37 22.14 -17.33
C ASP A 302 12.44 22.38 -18.85
N GLU A 303 12.54 21.33 -19.67
CA GLU A 303 12.65 21.46 -21.12
C GLU A 303 11.94 20.31 -21.88
N VAL A 304 11.33 20.65 -23.02
CA VAL A 304 10.87 19.67 -24.02
C VAL A 304 11.65 19.84 -25.30
N ARG A 305 12.12 18.73 -25.87
CA ARG A 305 12.74 18.71 -27.20
C ARG A 305 12.12 17.64 -28.08
N VAL A 306 12.04 17.98 -29.37
CA VAL A 306 11.68 17.05 -30.44
C VAL A 306 12.80 17.11 -31.47
N LEU A 307 13.53 16.01 -31.62
CA LEU A 307 14.74 15.95 -32.46
C LEU A 307 14.73 14.70 -33.34
N PRO A 308 15.39 14.72 -34.52
CA PRO A 308 15.67 13.52 -35.27
C PRO A 308 16.36 12.47 -34.38
N LEU A 309 15.98 11.19 -34.53
CA LEU A 309 16.46 10.11 -33.67
C LEU A 309 17.99 10.14 -33.51
N ALA A 310 18.75 10.34 -34.60
CA ALA A 310 20.21 10.34 -34.57
C ALA A 310 20.83 11.40 -33.66
N GLU A 311 20.18 12.55 -33.44
CA GLU A 311 20.69 13.64 -32.61
C GLU A 311 20.62 13.31 -31.11
N TRP A 312 19.66 12.46 -30.71
CA TRP A 312 19.52 12.02 -29.32
C TRP A 312 20.73 11.25 -28.80
N LYS A 313 21.48 10.58 -29.69
CA LYS A 313 22.66 9.79 -29.32
C LYS A 313 23.71 10.61 -28.55
N ALA A 314 23.82 11.91 -28.82
CA ALA A 314 24.78 12.79 -28.15
C ALA A 314 24.26 13.37 -26.82
N LEU A 315 22.96 13.24 -26.53
CA LEU A 315 22.29 13.90 -25.42
C LEU A 315 21.91 12.96 -24.27
N MET A 316 21.94 11.65 -24.48
CA MET A 316 21.56 10.66 -23.48
C MET A 316 22.56 9.49 -23.41
N PRO A 317 22.62 8.76 -22.29
CA PRO A 317 23.43 7.55 -22.17
C PRO A 317 23.14 6.53 -23.26
N ALA A 318 24.13 5.66 -23.54
CA ALA A 318 24.02 4.66 -24.60
C ALA A 318 22.81 3.72 -24.41
N ARG A 319 22.49 3.33 -23.16
CA ARG A 319 21.32 2.50 -22.83
C ARG A 319 20.01 3.22 -23.09
N ASP A 320 19.88 4.48 -22.68
CA ASP A 320 18.68 5.30 -22.91
C ASP A 320 18.44 5.47 -24.42
N PHE A 321 19.51 5.73 -25.17
CA PHE A 321 19.45 5.85 -26.63
C PHE A 321 19.04 4.53 -27.31
N ALA A 322 19.56 3.39 -26.83
CA ALA A 322 19.18 2.08 -27.34
C ALA A 322 17.68 1.80 -27.09
N ARG A 323 17.17 2.15 -25.91
CA ARG A 323 15.73 2.03 -25.60
C ARG A 323 14.89 2.92 -26.50
N LEU A 324 15.25 4.20 -26.64
CA LEU A 324 14.54 5.14 -27.52
C LEU A 324 14.52 4.66 -28.98
N SER A 325 15.65 4.14 -29.47
CA SER A 325 15.76 3.57 -30.81
C SER A 325 14.84 2.36 -31.00
N ALA A 326 14.77 1.47 -30.00
CA ALA A 326 13.89 0.30 -30.04
C ALA A 326 12.40 0.68 -30.03
N VAL A 327 12.00 1.66 -29.21
CA VAL A 327 10.63 2.18 -29.18
C VAL A 327 10.26 2.84 -30.51
N THR A 328 11.18 3.62 -31.10
CA THR A 328 10.97 4.27 -32.40
C THR A 328 10.77 3.23 -33.50
N GLU A 329 11.60 2.20 -33.53
CA GLU A 329 11.49 1.10 -34.50
C GLU A 329 10.19 0.32 -34.31
N ALA A 330 9.83 -0.01 -33.06
CA ALA A 330 8.59 -0.71 -32.74
C ALA A 330 7.33 0.04 -33.23
N ARG A 331 7.34 1.37 -33.12
CA ARG A 331 6.23 2.19 -33.66
C ARG A 331 6.16 2.12 -35.19
N ARG A 332 7.33 2.16 -35.85
CA ARG A 332 7.47 2.11 -37.32
C ARG A 332 7.04 0.77 -37.90
N THR A 333 7.39 -0.34 -37.25
CA THR A 333 7.09 -1.70 -37.73
C THR A 333 5.75 -2.23 -37.23
N GLY A 334 5.28 -1.74 -36.08
CA GLY A 334 4.13 -2.30 -35.38
C GLY A 334 4.44 -3.50 -34.49
N GLU A 335 5.71 -3.89 -34.38
CA GLU A 335 6.17 -5.00 -33.53
C GLU A 335 6.74 -4.45 -32.21
N ALA A 336 6.15 -4.82 -31.08
CA ALA A 336 6.60 -4.34 -29.78
C ALA A 336 8.00 -4.87 -29.43
N ALA A 337 8.86 -4.01 -28.92
CA ALA A 337 10.21 -4.35 -28.52
C ALA A 337 10.27 -4.94 -27.10
N TYR A 338 11.25 -5.79 -26.85
CA TYR A 338 11.67 -6.18 -25.49
C TYR A 338 13.02 -5.55 -25.19
N PHE A 339 13.12 -4.82 -24.08
CA PHE A 339 14.34 -4.16 -23.63
C PHE A 339 14.76 -4.71 -22.26
N GLY A 340 15.64 -5.72 -22.27
CA GLY A 340 16.05 -6.46 -21.06
C GLY A 340 17.40 -6.05 -20.47
N THR A 341 17.98 -4.91 -20.88
CA THR A 341 19.31 -4.45 -20.46
C THR A 341 19.25 -3.17 -19.61
N TRP A 342 18.14 -2.96 -18.89
CA TRP A 342 17.95 -1.81 -17.99
C TRP A 342 18.36 -2.16 -16.55
N ASP A 343 19.60 -2.59 -16.33
CA ASP A 343 20.03 -3.04 -15.00
C ASP A 343 20.52 -1.88 -14.12
N TRP A 344 20.17 -1.91 -12.83
CA TRP A 344 20.58 -0.91 -11.82
C TRP A 344 22.02 -1.10 -11.30
N GLY A 345 22.89 -1.73 -12.11
CA GLY A 345 24.31 -1.94 -11.84
C GLY A 345 25.19 -1.07 -12.73
N ASN A 346 26.44 -0.84 -12.28
CA ASN A 346 27.44 -0.17 -13.11
C ASN A 346 27.66 -0.98 -14.40
N GLU A 347 27.81 -0.23 -15.49
CA GLU A 347 28.23 -0.71 -16.81
C GLU A 347 29.64 -1.31 -16.76
#